data_AF-A0A7R6ZXR1-F1
#
_entry.id   AF-A0A7R6ZXR1-F1
#
_cell.length_a   1.000
_cell.length_b   1.000
_cell.length_c   1.000
_cell.angle_alpha   90.00
_cell.angle_beta   90.00
_cell.angle_gamma   90.00
#
_symmetry.space_group_name_H-M   'P 1'
#
loop_
_entity.id
_entity.type
_entity.pdbx_description
1 polymer ?
#
loop_
_entity_poly.entity_id
_entity_poly.type
_entity_poly.pdbx_seq_one_letter_code
_entity_poly.pdbx_strand_id
1 'polypeptide(L)'
;MYFEDDDVLGGSPKSRFIDIVFHANRNVVEKELEEIMEWMAALELIIEQKCDLDVEKEVRNILFDDSKKKDLENKVNSLYIEYMGKILSQSE
;
A
#
# COMPACT_ATOMS: atom_id res chain seq x y z
N MET A 1 -25.58 18.01 -12.25
CA MET A 1 -26.06 16.74 -11.68
C MET A 1 -24.91 16.22 -10.84
N TYR A 2 -25.02 16.35 -9.52
CA TYR A 2 -24.04 15.78 -8.61
C TYR A 2 -24.21 14.27 -8.67
N PHE A 3 -23.12 13.54 -8.89
CA PHE A 3 -23.14 12.08 -9.03
C PHE A 3 -23.57 11.45 -7.71
N GLU A 4 -24.80 10.96 -7.66
CA GLU A 4 -25.31 10.03 -6.64
C GLU A 4 -24.81 8.61 -6.94
N ASP A 5 -23.49 8.42 -7.02
CA ASP A 5 -22.83 7.11 -7.17
C ASP A 5 -22.03 6.72 -5.90
N ASP A 6 -22.29 7.36 -4.76
CA ASP A 6 -21.46 7.22 -3.55
C ASP A 6 -21.79 6.00 -2.68
N ASP A 7 -22.95 5.34 -2.86
CA ASP A 7 -23.41 4.29 -1.92
C ASP A 7 -23.38 2.84 -2.45
N VAL A 8 -23.16 2.61 -3.76
CA VAL A 8 -23.06 1.23 -4.31
C VAL A 8 -21.61 0.82 -4.59
N LEU A 9 -20.67 1.77 -4.56
CA LEU A 9 -19.22 1.57 -4.73
C LEU A 9 -18.40 2.12 -3.53
N GLY A 10 -19.03 2.51 -2.42
CA GLY A 10 -18.44 3.30 -1.32
C GLY A 10 -17.54 2.56 -0.33
N GLY A 11 -16.40 2.02 -0.76
CA GLY A 11 -15.37 1.47 0.12
C GLY A 11 -14.15 2.38 0.30
N SER A 12 -13.54 2.39 1.49
CA SER A 12 -12.20 2.99 1.72
C SER A 12 -11.15 2.40 0.77
N PRO A 13 -10.03 3.10 0.46
CA PRO A 13 -8.95 2.55 -0.35
C PRO A 13 -8.49 1.17 0.12
N LYS A 14 -8.38 0.99 1.44
CA LYS A 14 -8.08 -0.29 2.07
C LYS A 14 -9.10 -1.37 1.72
N SER A 15 -10.39 -1.13 1.94
CA SER A 15 -11.40 -2.16 1.72
C SER A 15 -11.46 -2.55 0.24
N ARG A 16 -11.38 -1.59 -0.68
CA ARG A 16 -11.34 -1.87 -2.13
C ARG A 16 -10.10 -2.67 -2.53
N PHE A 17 -8.92 -2.31 -2.03
CA PHE A 17 -7.69 -3.07 -2.29
C PHE A 17 -7.83 -4.52 -1.81
N ILE A 18 -8.33 -4.71 -0.58
CA ILE A 18 -8.53 -6.05 0.00
C ILE A 18 -9.55 -6.86 -0.81
N ASP A 19 -10.65 -6.25 -1.24
CA ASP A 19 -11.63 -6.90 -2.11
C ASP A 19 -10.99 -7.36 -3.43
N ILE A 20 -10.15 -6.53 -4.05
CA ILE A 20 -9.45 -6.89 -5.28
C ILE A 20 -8.45 -8.02 -5.05
N VAL A 21 -7.68 -7.97 -3.97
CA VAL A 21 -6.74 -9.05 -3.59
C VAL A 21 -7.46 -10.40 -3.46
N PHE A 22 -8.69 -10.41 -2.93
CA PHE A 22 -9.44 -11.66 -2.75
C PHE A 22 -10.13 -12.18 -4.02
N HIS A 23 -10.48 -11.31 -4.96
CA HIS A 23 -11.33 -11.68 -6.11
C HIS A 23 -10.62 -11.64 -7.47
N ALA A 24 -9.46 -10.98 -7.59
CA ALA A 24 -8.67 -10.96 -8.82
C ALA A 24 -7.99 -12.31 -9.09
N ASN A 25 -7.35 -12.43 -10.26
CA ASN A 25 -6.61 -13.64 -10.62
C ASN A 25 -5.49 -13.90 -9.61
N ARG A 26 -5.48 -15.08 -8.99
CA ARG A 26 -4.53 -15.46 -7.95
C ARG A 26 -3.07 -15.28 -8.37
N ASN A 27 -2.70 -15.65 -9.60
CA ASN A 27 -1.30 -15.53 -10.06
C ASN A 27 -0.87 -14.07 -10.19
N VAL A 28 -1.79 -13.19 -10.61
CA VAL A 28 -1.54 -11.75 -10.70
C VAL A 28 -1.36 -11.15 -9.30
N VAL A 29 -2.23 -11.54 -8.37
CA VAL A 29 -2.15 -11.08 -6.98
C VAL A 29 -0.87 -11.57 -6.32
N GLU A 30 -0.53 -12.86 -6.46
CA GLU A 30 0.71 -13.43 -5.91
C GLU A 30 1.94 -12.69 -6.44
N LYS A 31 2.03 -12.47 -7.76
CA LYS A 31 3.12 -11.72 -8.37
C LYS A 31 3.24 -10.29 -7.82
N GLU A 32 2.12 -9.57 -7.70
CA GLU A 32 2.15 -8.20 -7.16
C GLU A 32 2.59 -8.18 -5.69
N LEU A 33 2.11 -9.13 -4.87
CA LEU A 33 2.51 -9.23 -3.47
C LEU A 33 4.01 -9.57 -3.33
N GLU A 34 4.54 -10.44 -4.18
CA GLU A 34 5.97 -10.72 -4.25
C GLU A 34 6.78 -9.47 -4.62
N GLU A 35 6.36 -8.71 -5.64
CA GLU A 35 6.99 -7.44 -6.02
C GLU A 35 6.98 -6.41 -4.89
N ILE A 36 5.88 -6.31 -4.13
CA ILE A 36 5.80 -5.45 -2.93
C ILE A 36 6.85 -5.86 -1.89
N MET A 37 6.99 -7.15 -1.64
CA MET A 37 7.97 -7.66 -0.65
C MET A 37 9.41 -7.40 -1.09
N GLU A 38 9.72 -7.58 -2.37
CA GLU A 38 11.04 -7.26 -2.93
C GLU A 38 11.35 -5.76 -2.83
N TRP A 39 10.36 -4.91 -3.13
CA TRP A 39 10.49 -3.46 -2.98
C TRP A 39 10.76 -3.05 -1.53
N MET A 40 10.06 -3.64 -0.57
CA MET A 40 10.29 -3.38 0.85
C MET A 40 11.70 -3.80 1.29
N ALA A 41 12.14 -5.00 0.92
CA ALA A 41 13.49 -5.48 1.24
C ALA A 41 14.58 -4.59 0.62
N ALA A 42 14.39 -4.15 -0.64
CA ALA A 42 15.31 -3.25 -1.30
C ALA A 42 15.40 -1.89 -0.60
N LEU A 43 14.27 -1.33 -0.14
CA LEU A 43 14.25 -0.08 0.61
C LEU A 43 14.99 -0.19 1.94
N GLU A 44 14.76 -1.28 2.70
CA GLU A 44 15.48 -1.56 3.95
C GLU A 44 16.99 -1.60 3.72
N LEU A 45 17.44 -2.41 2.75
CA LEU A 45 18.86 -2.52 2.39
C LEU A 45 19.47 -1.17 1.96
N ILE A 46 18.74 -0.37 1.18
CA ILE A 46 19.21 0.95 0.74
C ILE A 46 19.41 1.87 1.96
N ILE A 47 18.47 1.88 2.89
CA ILE A 47 18.53 2.76 4.07
C ILE A 47 19.66 2.31 5.00
N GLU A 48 19.78 1.02 5.28
CA GLU A 48 20.86 0.48 6.11
C GLU A 48 22.24 0.79 5.49
N GLN A 49 22.41 0.54 4.19
CA GLN A 49 23.70 0.71 3.53
C GLN A 49 24.09 2.18 3.31
N LYS A 50 23.13 3.07 3.03
CA LYS A 50 23.42 4.45 2.64
C LYS A 50 23.24 5.46 3.77
N CYS A 51 22.39 5.15 4.74
CA CYS A 51 22.05 6.06 5.83
C CYS A 51 22.59 5.58 7.18
N ASP A 52 23.07 4.33 7.29
CA ASP A 52 23.56 3.73 8.55
C ASP A 52 22.50 3.84 9.68
N LEU A 53 21.23 3.66 9.29
CA LEU A 53 20.09 3.73 10.19
C LEU A 53 19.60 2.33 10.55
N ASP A 54 19.21 2.17 11.81
CA ASP A 54 18.40 1.05 12.27
C ASP A 54 16.96 1.24 11.77
N VAL A 55 16.62 0.58 10.67
CA VAL A 55 15.34 0.77 9.99
C VAL A 55 14.18 0.36 10.89
N GLU A 56 14.30 -0.73 11.66
CA GLU A 56 13.23 -1.18 12.56
C GLU A 56 12.92 -0.12 13.60
N LYS A 57 13.96 0.45 14.21
CA LYS A 57 13.82 1.52 15.18
C LYS A 57 13.15 2.75 14.59
N GLU A 58 13.57 3.20 13.40
CA GLU A 58 13.00 4.39 12.75
C GLU A 58 11.55 4.17 12.30
N VAL A 59 11.20 2.98 11.81
CA VAL A 59 9.81 2.62 11.50
C VAL A 59 8.94 2.69 12.75
N ARG A 60 9.39 2.11 13.88
CA ARG A 60 8.67 2.20 15.15
C ARG A 60 8.46 3.65 15.59
N ASN A 61 9.49 4.50 15.46
CA ASN A 61 9.37 5.92 15.79
C ASN A 61 8.24 6.58 14.99
N ILE A 62 8.16 6.34 13.69
CA ILE A 62 7.10 6.89 12.83
C ILE A 62 5.72 6.33 13.20
N LEU A 63 5.62 5.03 13.45
CA LEU A 63 4.33 4.37 13.77
C LEU A 63 3.73 4.85 15.09
N PHE A 64 4.56 5.25 16.06
CA PHE A 64 4.12 5.71 17.38
C PHE A 64 4.17 7.23 17.56
N ASP A 65 4.60 7.98 16.55
CA ASP A 65 4.58 9.44 16.57
C ASP A 65 3.21 9.96 16.10
N ASP A 66 2.40 10.42 17.05
CA ASP A 66 1.08 11.00 16.79
C ASP A 66 1.13 12.18 15.80
N SER A 67 2.25 12.93 15.75
CA SER A 67 2.41 14.04 14.82
C SER A 67 2.53 13.57 13.36
N LYS A 68 2.93 12.32 13.14
CA LYS A 68 3.09 11.70 11.81
C LYS A 68 1.88 10.88 11.38
N LYS A 69 0.93 10.61 12.28
CA LYS A 69 -0.21 9.73 12.05
C LYS A 69 -1.00 10.08 10.78
N LYS A 70 -1.32 11.36 10.57
CA LYS A 70 -2.08 11.80 9.38
C LYS A 70 -1.30 11.58 8.08
N ASP A 71 0.00 11.88 8.08
CA ASP A 71 0.85 11.71 6.91
C ASP A 71 1.02 10.21 6.58
N LEU A 72 1.17 9.39 7.61
CA LEU A 72 1.21 7.94 7.50
C LEU A 72 -0.10 7.39 6.92
N GLU A 73 -1.26 7.78 7.47
CA GLU A 73 -2.57 7.37 6.97
C GLU A 73 -2.76 7.74 5.49
N ASN A 74 -2.37 8.97 5.10
CA ASN A 74 -2.43 9.41 3.71
C ASN A 74 -1.52 8.59 2.79
N LYS A 75 -0.29 8.30 3.24
CA LYS A 75 0.65 7.49 2.47
C LYS A 75 0.15 6.06 2.32
N VAL A 76 -0.36 5.44 3.38
CA VAL A 76 -0.97 4.10 3.36
C VAL A 76 -2.16 4.05 2.38
N ASN A 77 -3.06 5.04 2.44
CA ASN A 77 -4.18 5.13 1.50
C ASN A 77 -3.71 5.26 0.04
N SER A 78 -2.67 6.06 -0.20
CA SER A 78 -2.09 6.22 -1.55
C SER A 78 -1.49 4.91 -2.06
N LEU A 79 -0.80 4.15 -1.20
CA LEU A 79 -0.24 2.84 -1.55
C LEU A 79 -1.35 1.83 -1.86
N TYR A 80 -2.46 1.82 -1.11
CA TYR A 80 -3.61 0.97 -1.44
C TYR A 80 -4.15 1.26 -2.84
N ILE A 81 -4.28 2.53 -3.22
CA ILE A 81 -4.75 2.92 -4.56
C ILE A 81 -3.73 2.49 -5.63
N GLU A 82 -2.44 2.73 -5.39
CA GLU A 82 -1.38 2.38 -6.35
C GLU A 82 -1.34 0.88 -6.64
N TYR A 83 -1.24 0.05 -5.60
CA TYR A 83 -1.11 -1.41 -5.77
C TYR A 83 -2.40 -2.05 -6.28
N MET A 84 -3.57 -1.53 -5.88
CA MET A 84 -4.83 -1.91 -6.49
C MET A 84 -4.82 -1.65 -8.01
N GLY A 85 -4.33 -0.48 -8.43
CA GLY A 85 -4.18 -0.14 -9.85
C GLY A 85 -3.24 -1.10 -10.59
N LYS A 86 -2.13 -1.49 -9.97
CA LYS A 86 -1.18 -2.46 -10.56
C LYS A 86 -1.80 -3.84 -10.78
N ILE A 87 -2.56 -4.36 -9.80
CA ILE A 87 -3.27 -5.65 -9.95
C ILE A 87 -4.29 -5.59 -11.09
N LEU A 88 -5.08 -4.50 -11.15
CA LEU A 88 -6.08 -4.31 -12.21
C LEU A 88 -5.44 -4.22 -13.59
N SER A 89 -4.35 -3.47 -13.73
CA SER A 89 -3.65 -3.30 -15.02
C SER A 89 -3.00 -4.57 -15.58
N GLN A 90 -2.69 -5.53 -14.71
CA GLN A 90 -2.14 -6.83 -15.10
C GLN A 90 -3.24 -7.86 -15.45
N SER A 91 -4.50 -7.51 -15.19
CA SER A 91 -5.67 -8.34 -15.48
C SER A 91 -6.39 -7.95 -16.78
N GLU A 92 -5.96 -6.86 -17.42
CA GLU A 92 -6.37 -6.43 -18.77
C GLU A 92 -5.54 -7.12 -19.87
#